data_AF-A0A1E5PUB0-F1
#
_entry.id   AF-A0A1E5PUB0-F1
#
_cell.length_a   1.000
_cell.length_b   1.000
_cell.length_c   1.000
_cell.angle_alpha   90.00
_cell.angle_beta   90.00
_cell.angle_gamma   90.00
#
_symmetry.space_group_name_H-M   'P 1'
#
loop_
_entity.id
_entity.type
_entity.pdbx_description
1 polymer ?
#
loop_
_entity_poly.entity_id
_entity_poly.type
_entity_poly.pdbx_seq_one_letter_code
_entity_poly.pdbx_strand_id
1 'polypeptide(L)'
;MDTPQAPKAVFFDLKRLKKDEKIEVHRADGTTAVFAVDEVDTFKKDAFPTDKVYGDTHGKAELRLITCGGNLTQDRHWDAGVVVFAHLTGER
;
A
#
# COMPACT_ATOMS: atom_id res chain seq x y z
N MET A 1 13.76 -10.47 2.80
CA MET A 1 13.00 -11.72 3.03
C MET A 1 12.36 -11.61 4.39
N ASP A 2 11.06 -11.92 4.46
CA ASP A 2 10.21 -11.83 5.66
C ASP A 2 10.95 -12.21 6.95
N THR A 3 10.87 -11.33 7.95
CA THR A 3 11.48 -11.53 9.26
C THR A 3 10.86 -12.79 9.89
N PRO A 4 11.62 -13.87 10.13
CA PRO A 4 11.05 -15.14 10.58
C PRO A 4 10.41 -15.11 11.97
N GLN A 5 10.57 -14.00 12.72
CA GLN A 5 10.17 -13.88 14.12
C GLN A 5 8.92 -13.00 14.35
N ALA A 6 8.38 -12.33 13.34
CA ALA A 6 7.20 -11.48 13.50
C ALA A 6 5.95 -12.20 12.92
N PRO A 7 4.91 -12.50 13.72
CA PRO A 7 3.69 -13.12 13.21
C PRO A 7 2.91 -12.21 12.25
N LYS A 8 3.28 -10.92 12.18
CA LYS A 8 2.70 -9.91 11.29
C LYS A 8 3.81 -9.07 10.67
N ALA A 9 3.81 -8.96 9.34
CA ALA A 9 4.66 -8.03 8.62
C ALA A 9 4.23 -6.57 8.88
N VAL A 10 5.14 -5.62 8.60
CA VAL A 10 4.91 -4.17 8.80
C VAL A 10 3.60 -3.67 8.16
N PHE A 11 3.21 -4.25 7.03
CA PHE A 11 2.00 -3.88 6.28
C PHE A 11 0.84 -4.87 6.39
N PHE A 12 0.85 -5.75 7.40
CA PHE A 12 -0.18 -6.77 7.59
C PHE A 12 -1.61 -6.19 7.65
N ASP A 13 -1.78 -5.02 8.25
CA ASP A 13 -3.08 -4.38 8.46
C ASP A 13 -3.50 -3.39 7.34
N LEU A 14 -2.72 -3.23 6.25
CA LEU A 14 -3.09 -2.30 5.16
C LEU A 14 -4.48 -2.55 4.58
N LYS A 15 -4.89 -3.82 4.48
CA LYS A 15 -6.22 -4.23 4.00
C LYS A 15 -7.40 -3.71 4.83
N ARG A 16 -7.12 -3.15 6.01
CA ARG A 16 -8.14 -2.62 6.93
C ARG A 16 -8.32 -1.12 6.80
N LEU A 17 -7.42 -0.43 6.08
CA LEU A 17 -7.55 0.99 5.84
C LEU A 17 -8.83 1.27 5.07
N LYS A 18 -9.42 2.42 5.33
CA LYS A 18 -10.66 2.87 4.71
C LYS A 18 -10.43 4.16 3.94
N LYS A 19 -11.32 4.41 2.98
CA LYS A 19 -11.37 5.69 2.28
C LYS A 19 -11.36 6.85 3.29
N ASP A 20 -10.60 7.89 2.96
CA ASP A 20 -10.37 9.12 3.72
C ASP A 20 -9.60 8.96 5.06
N GLU A 21 -9.16 7.74 5.42
CA GLU A 21 -8.18 7.59 6.50
C GLU A 21 -6.85 8.24 6.11
N LYS A 22 -6.17 8.81 7.12
CA LYS A 22 -4.94 9.59 6.90
C LYS A 22 -3.70 8.73 7.03
N ILE A 23 -2.75 8.94 6.12
CA ILE A 23 -1.39 8.40 6.20
C ILE A 23 -0.44 9.58 6.36
N GLU A 24 0.35 9.56 7.41
CA GLU A 24 1.33 10.60 7.72
C GLU A 24 2.74 10.11 7.41
N VAL A 25 3.45 10.84 6.55
CA VAL A 25 4.82 10.53 6.14
C VAL A 25 5.73 11.61 6.70
N HIS A 26 6.50 11.25 7.72
CA HIS A 26 7.55 12.11 8.27
C HIS A 26 8.74 12.18 7.30
N ARG A 27 9.14 13.39 6.93
CA ARG A 27 10.23 13.64 6.00
C ARG A 27 11.48 14.11 6.75
N ALA A 28 12.64 13.94 6.12
CA ALA A 28 13.92 14.34 6.70
C ALA A 28 14.07 15.85 6.89
N ASP A 29 13.28 16.65 6.15
CA ASP A 29 13.21 18.12 6.28
C ASP A 29 12.42 18.60 7.51
N GLY A 30 11.87 17.66 8.30
CA GLY A 30 11.07 17.95 9.49
C GLY A 30 9.58 18.16 9.21
N THR A 31 9.15 18.23 7.95
CA THR A 31 7.73 18.30 7.58
C THR A 31 7.07 16.93 7.65
N THR A 32 5.74 16.92 7.79
CA THR A 32 4.92 15.71 7.64
C THR A 32 3.96 15.87 6.49
N ALA A 33 4.11 15.06 5.44
CA ALA A 33 3.09 14.98 4.40
C ALA A 33 1.90 14.14 4.86
N VAL A 34 0.70 14.64 4.57
CA VAL A 34 -0.56 13.99 4.93
C VAL A 34 -1.25 13.53 3.65
N PHE A 35 -1.42 12.23 3.51
CA PHE A 35 -2.16 11.60 2.42
C PHE A 35 -3.52 11.10 2.92
N ALA A 36 -4.52 11.14 2.05
CA ALA A 36 -5.82 10.51 2.31
C ALA A 36 -5.98 9.28 1.43
N VAL A 37 -6.42 8.16 2.03
CA VAL A 37 -6.68 6.92 1.31
C VAL A 37 -7.83 7.12 0.32
N ASP A 38 -7.57 6.81 -0.94
CA ASP A 38 -8.58 6.80 -1.99
C ASP A 38 -9.31 5.47 -2.03
N GLU A 39 -8.55 4.39 -2.09
CA GLU A 39 -9.04 3.01 -2.17
C GLU A 39 -7.99 2.00 -1.69
N VAL A 40 -8.47 0.81 -1.34
CA VAL A 40 -7.63 -0.35 -1.01
C VAL A 40 -8.09 -1.51 -1.87
N ASP A 41 -7.25 -1.92 -2.80
CA ASP A 41 -7.54 -2.98 -3.75
C ASP A 41 -6.71 -4.23 -3.48
N THR A 42 -7.27 -5.39 -3.85
CA THR A 42 -6.54 -6.66 -3.84
C THR A 42 -6.52 -7.23 -5.25
N PHE A 43 -5.32 -7.44 -5.80
CA PHE A 43 -5.12 -7.94 -7.14
C PHE A 43 -4.45 -9.31 -7.10
N LYS A 44 -5.01 -10.28 -7.84
CA LYS A 44 -4.35 -11.56 -8.05
C LYS A 44 -3.03 -11.35 -8.79
N LYS A 45 -2.03 -12.17 -8.45
CA LYS A 45 -0.68 -12.07 -9.04
C LYS A 45 -0.66 -12.21 -10.57
N ASP A 46 -1.55 -13.04 -11.11
CA ASP A 46 -1.68 -13.32 -12.55
C ASP A 46 -2.45 -12.23 -13.34
N ALA A 47 -3.16 -11.36 -12.63
CA ALA A 47 -3.94 -10.25 -13.19
C ALA A 47 -3.53 -8.89 -12.60
N PHE A 48 -2.28 -8.78 -12.15
CA PHE A 48 -1.80 -7.60 -11.45
C PHE A 48 -1.74 -6.38 -12.40
N PRO A 49 -2.45 -5.28 -12.12
CA PRO A 49 -2.54 -4.14 -13.03
C PRO A 49 -1.32 -3.24 -12.88
N THR A 50 -0.21 -3.65 -13.51
CA THR A 50 1.10 -2.99 -13.41
C THR A 50 1.01 -1.50 -13.73
N ASP A 51 0.31 -1.10 -14.79
CA ASP A 51 0.18 0.32 -15.16
C ASP A 51 -0.63 1.13 -14.15
N LYS A 52 -1.69 0.54 -13.55
CA LYS A 52 -2.44 1.21 -12.47
C LYS A 52 -1.56 1.41 -11.23
N VAL A 53 -0.74 0.41 -10.88
CA VAL A 53 0.02 0.39 -9.63
C VAL A 53 1.37 1.10 -9.72
N TYR A 54 2.04 1.08 -10.88
CA TYR A 54 3.38 1.63 -11.06
C TYR A 54 3.46 2.70 -12.16
N GLY A 55 2.38 2.96 -12.89
CA GLY A 55 2.33 4.00 -13.90
C GLY A 55 2.45 5.40 -13.32
N ASP A 56 2.77 6.33 -14.22
CA ASP A 56 2.93 7.76 -13.96
C ASP A 56 1.71 8.38 -13.25
N THR A 57 1.94 9.35 -12.38
CA THR A 57 0.89 10.03 -11.60
C THR A 57 0.45 11.36 -12.22
N HIS A 58 0.95 11.69 -13.42
CA HIS A 58 0.60 12.88 -14.17
C HIS A 58 0.80 14.19 -13.39
N GLY A 59 1.91 14.26 -12.65
CA GLY A 59 2.27 15.43 -11.84
C GLY A 59 1.55 15.54 -10.49
N LYS A 60 0.72 14.55 -10.12
CA LYS A 60 0.08 14.49 -8.80
C LYS A 60 1.00 13.81 -7.78
N ALA A 61 0.96 14.31 -6.54
CA ALA A 61 1.60 13.64 -5.41
C ALA A 61 0.68 12.51 -4.91
N GLU A 62 1.06 11.27 -5.21
CA GLU A 62 0.37 10.06 -4.77
C GLU A 62 1.27 9.19 -3.89
N LEU A 63 0.65 8.39 -3.03
CA LEU A 63 1.30 7.36 -2.22
C LEU A 63 0.64 6.02 -2.54
N ARG A 64 1.48 5.01 -2.84
CA ARG A 64 1.04 3.62 -3.05
C ARG A 64 1.76 2.71 -2.06
N LEU A 65 1.01 2.04 -1.18
CA LEU A 65 1.55 1.06 -0.24
C LEU A 65 1.18 -0.35 -0.71
N ILE A 66 2.18 -1.23 -0.83
CA ILE A 66 2.03 -2.53 -1.49
C ILE A 66 2.49 -3.64 -0.54
N THR A 67 1.67 -4.67 -0.36
CA THR A 67 2.02 -5.86 0.41
C THR A 67 1.49 -7.14 -0.24
N CYS A 68 2.10 -8.28 0.09
CA CYS A 68 1.52 -9.59 -0.23
C CYS A 68 0.24 -9.82 0.59
N GLY A 69 -0.74 -10.51 0.00
CA GLY A 69 -2.00 -10.87 0.63
C GLY A 69 -2.79 -11.93 -0.16
N GLY A 70 -4.09 -12.00 0.09
CA GLY A 70 -4.93 -13.07 -0.48
C GLY A 70 -4.83 -14.36 0.31
N ASN A 71 -4.86 -15.50 -0.38
CA ASN A 71 -4.78 -16.82 0.24
C ASN A 71 -3.35 -17.35 0.20
N LEU A 72 -2.97 -18.11 1.23
CA LEU A 72 -1.73 -18.87 1.23
C LEU A 72 -1.93 -20.13 0.37
N THR A 73 -1.14 -20.25 -0.68
CA THR A 73 -1.14 -21.38 -1.61
C THR A 73 -0.40 -22.59 -1.03
N GLN A 74 -0.53 -23.75 -1.70
CA GLN A 74 0.11 -24.99 -1.27
C GLN A 74 1.66 -24.91 -1.28
N ASP A 75 2.24 -24.10 -2.18
CA ASP A 75 3.68 -23.79 -2.25
C ASP A 75 4.13 -22.72 -1.23
N ARG A 76 3.24 -22.34 -0.30
CA ARG A 76 3.46 -21.35 0.77
C ARG A 76 3.74 -19.94 0.26
N HIS A 77 3.02 -19.53 -0.78
CA HIS A 77 3.03 -18.16 -1.26
C HIS A 77 1.66 -17.49 -1.13
N TRP A 78 1.66 -16.17 -0.96
CA TRP A 78 0.44 -15.38 -1.04
C TRP A 78 0.04 -15.20 -2.51
N ASP A 79 -1.22 -15.42 -2.87
CA ASP A 79 -1.68 -15.38 -4.28
C ASP A 79 -2.11 -14.00 -4.80
N ALA A 80 -2.06 -12.97 -3.95
CA ALA A 80 -2.46 -11.62 -4.31
C ALA A 80 -1.50 -10.55 -3.74
N GLY A 81 -1.58 -9.36 -4.31
CA GLY A 81 -1.05 -8.12 -3.75
C GLY A 81 -2.19 -7.24 -3.24
N VAL A 82 -2.03 -6.63 -2.07
CA VAL A 82 -2.90 -5.57 -1.56
C VAL A 82 -2.21 -4.24 -1.84
N VAL A 83 -2.93 -3.31 -2.45
CA VAL A 83 -2.44 -1.98 -2.82
C VAL A 83 -3.36 -0.93 -2.22
N VAL A 84 -2.79 -0.04 -1.43
CA VAL A 84 -3.46 1.18 -0.96
C VAL A 84 -3.07 2.30 -1.90
N PHE A 85 -4.07 3.00 -2.44
CA PHE A 85 -3.88 4.23 -3.20
C PHE A 85 -4.27 5.42 -2.33
N ALA A 86 -3.47 6.48 -2.35
CA ALA A 86 -3.72 7.68 -1.59
C ALA A 86 -3.15 8.91 -2.29
N HIS A 87 -3.76 10.07 -2.09
CA HIS A 87 -3.30 11.35 -2.62
C HIS A 87 -2.92 12.32 -1.51
N LEU A 88 -1.96 13.22 -1.80
CA LEU A 88 -1.55 14.25 -0.87
C LEU A 88 -2.69 15.24 -0.63
N THR A 89 -2.99 15.48 0.64
CA THR A 89 -4.01 16.47 1.08
C THR A 89 -3.40 17.69 1.74
N GLY A 90 -2.12 17.62 2.13
CA GLY A 90 -1.38 18.76 2.66
C GLY A 90 -0.11 18.31 3.38
N GLU A 91 0.48 19.26 4.10
CA GLU A 91 1.62 19.02 4.97
C GLU A 91 1.45 19.80 6.28
N ARG A 92 2.13 19.35 7.33
CA ARG A 92 2.18 19.99 8.65
C ARG A 92 3.58 20.01 9.22
#